data_AF-A0A812TA96-F1
#
_entry.id   AF-A0A812TA96-F1
#
_cell.length_a   1.000
_cell.length_b   1.000
_cell.length_c   1.000
_cell.angle_alpha   90.00
_cell.angle_beta   90.00
_cell.angle_gamma   90.00
#
_symmetry.space_group_name_H-M   'P 1'
#
loop_
_entity.id
_entity.type
_entity.pdbx_description
1 polymer ?
#
loop_
_entity_poly.entity_id
_entity_poly.type
_entity_poly.pdbx_seq_one_letter_code
_entity_poly.pdbx_strand_id
1 'polypeptide(L)'
;TRTPWLASWLEEPFGPWMGNSFKGHIDFGLASPRLLVEGRVQLLGVADHDLVTYQLRAYLEEDTRRWQPQRRLVAKEPADWEAGWADFAAGFDEAVEPLDLDRAWQLLSQAAENAMAEEHARPARPRALPGRPVIQERRQTRAKELQTLLERRLRRVARRASEAARNGDAKLRAKLDRDLDELETCRGLTALTTWWKHDIQDDVGAMARWITAQVTNEVCKAAGFGTERLRGFLDSLGPASPAAVREVHFDGHLLRRRARRAKRKAGGLDGWTGELVAALPLDFFDKLARLWTAVVKGGKAALAVLRWWGAPEWLASVLEDFYAGQERWVAVAGVFASSPVGAGASLLQGCPFSPLLLNAMMGVWSRYVQTQVDNLGVGIYLDDRSLWTRGRGAVQRLEAAARAGAWADSMLGFELHPNKLESFACNGEQREALMEYADVIGIPQCCLASRTGSRGTRLSTPRT
;
A
#
# COMPACT_ATOMS: atom_id res chain seq x y z
N THR A 1 -23.13 43.38 7.33
CA THR A 1 -24.30 42.48 7.48
C THR A 1 -24.52 41.74 6.17
N ARG A 2 -24.95 40.48 6.25
CA ARG A 2 -25.13 39.49 5.14
C ARG A 2 -23.85 38.89 4.53
N THR A 3 -23.80 37.56 4.59
CA THR A 3 -22.82 36.66 3.96
C THR A 3 -23.61 35.64 3.14
N PRO A 4 -23.25 35.35 1.87
CA PRO A 4 -23.85 34.21 1.16
C PRO A 4 -22.82 33.42 0.31
N TRP A 5 -21.90 32.69 0.93
CA TRP A 5 -20.97 31.78 0.23
C TRP A 5 -20.67 30.52 1.06
N LEU A 6 -21.69 29.65 1.25
CA LEU A 6 -21.49 28.33 1.85
C LEU A 6 -22.61 27.30 1.55
N ALA A 7 -23.51 27.57 0.59
CA ALA A 7 -24.72 26.77 0.36
C ALA A 7 -24.81 26.10 -1.03
N SER A 8 -23.84 26.28 -1.92
CA SER A 8 -23.95 25.86 -3.35
C SER A 8 -23.15 24.60 -3.72
N TRP A 9 -22.76 23.77 -2.75
CA TRP A 9 -21.84 22.62 -2.96
C TRP A 9 -22.43 21.24 -2.64
N LEU A 10 -23.74 21.14 -2.41
CA LEU A 10 -24.41 19.88 -2.04
C LEU A 10 -25.61 19.47 -2.92
N GLU A 11 -26.01 20.27 -3.90
CA GLU A 11 -27.19 20.00 -4.74
C GLU A 11 -26.96 20.29 -6.23
N GLU A 12 -26.14 19.47 -6.91
CA GLU A 12 -26.37 19.17 -8.33
C GLU A 12 -26.14 17.66 -8.63
N PRO A 13 -26.98 17.05 -9.47
CA PRO A 13 -26.90 15.62 -9.77
C PRO A 13 -25.87 15.33 -10.87
N PHE A 14 -24.94 14.41 -10.61
CA PHE A 14 -24.03 13.88 -11.63
C PHE A 14 -24.79 13.08 -12.70
N GLY A 15 -25.16 13.76 -13.78
CA GLY A 15 -25.64 13.16 -15.03
C GLY A 15 -24.51 12.47 -15.82
N PRO A 16 -24.82 11.47 -16.68
CA PRO A 16 -23.83 10.52 -17.16
C PRO A 16 -23.13 10.99 -18.45
N TRP A 17 -21.80 11.12 -18.41
CA TRP A 17 -20.96 11.24 -19.62
C TRP A 17 -19.73 10.33 -19.54
N MET A 18 -19.52 9.55 -20.61
CA MET A 18 -18.41 8.61 -20.85
C MET A 18 -18.29 7.45 -19.82
N GLY A 19 -18.59 6.19 -20.17
CA GLY A 19 -18.74 5.63 -21.51
C GLY A 19 -17.43 5.21 -22.14
N ASN A 20 -16.56 4.55 -21.37
CA ASN A 20 -15.67 3.51 -21.89
C ASN A 20 -15.24 2.55 -20.77
N SER A 21 -14.92 1.31 -21.14
CA SER A 21 -14.61 0.25 -20.19
C SER A 21 -13.35 0.53 -19.37
N PHE A 22 -13.47 0.59 -18.04
CA PHE A 22 -12.37 0.20 -17.16
C PHE A 22 -12.13 -1.31 -17.35
N LYS A 23 -11.30 -1.66 -18.33
CA LYS A 23 -10.67 -2.99 -18.37
C LYS A 23 -9.77 -3.05 -17.14
N GLY A 24 -10.20 -3.76 -16.10
CA GLY A 24 -9.33 -4.02 -14.96
C GLY A 24 -8.12 -4.81 -15.44
N HIS A 25 -6.93 -4.20 -15.40
CA HIS A 25 -5.69 -4.93 -15.57
C HIS A 25 -5.51 -5.86 -14.38
N ILE A 26 -5.29 -7.14 -14.66
CA ILE A 26 -5.00 -8.16 -13.64
C ILE A 26 -3.53 -8.52 -13.80
N ASP A 27 -2.69 -8.00 -12.91
CA ASP A 27 -1.30 -8.42 -12.83
C ASP A 27 -1.21 -9.84 -12.25
N PHE A 28 -0.77 -10.78 -13.09
CA PHE A 28 -0.54 -12.16 -12.67
C PHE A 28 0.85 -12.30 -12.03
N GLY A 29 0.93 -12.09 -10.71
CA GLY A 29 2.14 -12.36 -9.95
C GLY A 29 2.43 -13.86 -9.81
N LEU A 30 3.56 -14.32 -10.37
CA LEU A 30 4.09 -15.67 -10.14
C LEU A 30 4.73 -15.79 -8.74
N ALA A 31 3.90 -15.92 -7.71
CA ALA A 31 4.37 -16.15 -6.35
C ALA A 31 4.72 -17.62 -6.09
N SER A 32 5.99 -17.89 -5.77
CA SER A 32 6.46 -19.19 -5.27
C SER A 32 7.40 -18.95 -4.09
N PRO A 33 7.33 -19.72 -2.99
CA PRO A 33 8.27 -19.62 -1.86
C PRO A 33 9.74 -19.89 -2.24
N ARG A 34 10.03 -20.26 -3.49
CA ARG A 34 11.37 -20.50 -4.01
C ARG A 34 11.79 -19.50 -5.08
N LEU A 35 10.94 -18.57 -5.53
CA LEU A 35 11.29 -17.62 -6.58
C LEU A 35 11.45 -16.23 -5.95
N LEU A 36 12.70 -15.80 -5.75
CA LEU A 36 12.98 -14.40 -5.43
C LEU A 36 13.09 -13.58 -6.71
N VAL A 37 12.50 -12.39 -6.72
CA VAL A 37 12.80 -11.36 -7.72
C VAL A 37 14.15 -10.75 -7.36
N GLU A 38 15.18 -11.03 -8.16
CA GLU A 38 16.52 -10.46 -8.00
C GLU A 38 16.66 -9.10 -8.67
N GLY A 39 15.98 -8.95 -9.80
CA GLY A 39 16.03 -7.78 -10.64
C GLY A 39 14.68 -7.58 -11.31
N ARG A 40 14.30 -6.31 -11.47
CA ARG A 40 13.14 -5.90 -12.24
C ARG A 40 13.61 -4.89 -13.27
N VAL A 41 13.66 -5.29 -14.54
CA VAL A 41 13.96 -4.38 -15.64
C VAL A 41 12.65 -4.04 -16.32
N GLN A 42 12.20 -2.81 -16.13
CA GLN A 42 11.07 -2.21 -16.80
C GLN A 42 11.60 -1.43 -18.00
N LEU A 43 11.28 -1.88 -19.20
CA LEU A 43 11.60 -1.16 -20.44
C LEU A 43 10.34 -0.43 -20.89
N LEU A 44 10.48 0.87 -21.17
CA LEU A 44 9.43 1.68 -21.77
C LEU A 44 8.95 1.00 -23.07
N GLY A 45 7.67 0.64 -23.10
CA GLY A 45 7.09 -0.06 -24.23
C GLY A 45 6.64 0.88 -25.35
N VAL A 46 6.06 0.29 -26.39
CA VAL A 46 5.44 1.05 -27.47
C VAL A 46 4.01 1.41 -27.01
N ALA A 47 3.85 2.62 -26.45
CA ALA A 47 2.64 3.17 -25.80
C ALA A 47 2.48 2.82 -24.30
N ASP A 48 1.25 2.70 -23.82
CA ASP A 48 0.83 2.60 -22.40
C ASP A 48 1.14 1.24 -21.73
N HIS A 49 2.00 0.42 -22.34
CA HIS A 49 2.29 -0.95 -21.93
C HIS A 49 3.80 -1.14 -21.76
N ASP A 50 4.31 -0.96 -20.54
CA ASP A 50 5.72 -1.22 -20.26
C ASP A 50 6.05 -2.73 -20.26
N LEU A 51 7.19 -3.07 -20.85
CA LEU A 51 7.73 -4.42 -20.76
C LEU A 51 8.43 -4.58 -19.41
N VAL A 52 7.71 -5.09 -18.42
CA VAL A 52 8.28 -5.45 -17.11
C VAL A 52 8.82 -6.88 -17.17
N THR A 53 10.13 -7.00 -17.10
CA THR A 53 10.83 -8.29 -16.95
C THR A 53 11.28 -8.49 -15.50
N TYR A 54 11.13 -9.71 -15.00
CA TYR A 54 11.58 -10.11 -13.67
C TYR A 54 12.69 -11.15 -13.82
N GLN A 55 13.88 -10.84 -13.31
CA GLN A 55 14.93 -11.83 -13.08
C GLN A 55 14.57 -12.59 -11.81
N LEU A 56 14.32 -13.90 -11.93
CA LEU A 56 13.88 -14.75 -10.83
C LEU A 56 14.99 -15.75 -10.46
N ARG A 57 15.48 -15.71 -9.21
CA ARG A 57 16.36 -16.77 -8.67
C ARG A 57 15.53 -17.84 -7.98
N ALA A 58 15.73 -19.08 -8.41
CA ALA A 58 15.18 -20.25 -7.76
C ALA A 58 16.06 -20.67 -6.57
N TYR A 59 15.53 -20.61 -5.35
CA TYR A 59 16.17 -21.21 -4.18
C TYR A 59 15.99 -22.73 -4.22
N LEU A 60 17.10 -23.46 -4.10
CA LEU A 60 17.11 -24.92 -3.99
C LEU A 60 16.66 -25.39 -2.60
N GLU A 61 16.99 -24.62 -1.56
CA GLU A 61 16.56 -24.88 -0.20
C GLU A 61 15.08 -24.52 0.00
N GLU A 62 14.34 -25.39 0.69
CA GLU A 62 12.92 -25.14 0.99
C GLU A 62 12.78 -24.14 2.14
N ASP A 63 12.35 -22.90 1.85
CA ASP A 63 11.71 -22.12 2.90
C ASP A 63 10.37 -22.76 3.27
N THR A 64 10.44 -23.60 4.29
CA THR A 64 9.33 -24.31 4.90
C THR A 64 8.51 -23.42 5.82
N ARG A 65 8.91 -22.16 6.05
CA ARG A 65 8.16 -21.23 6.88
C ARG A 65 6.84 -20.88 6.21
N ARG A 66 5.77 -20.97 7.00
CA ARG A 66 4.39 -20.68 6.60
C ARG A 66 3.75 -19.78 7.63
N TRP A 67 2.86 -18.92 7.16
CA TRP A 67 1.87 -18.29 8.03
C TRP A 67 1.04 -19.40 8.70
N GLN A 68 1.02 -19.42 10.03
CA GLN A 68 0.09 -20.29 10.74
C GLN A 68 -1.35 -19.90 10.37
N PRO A 69 -2.26 -20.87 10.15
CA PRO A 69 -3.66 -20.55 9.93
C PRO A 69 -4.20 -19.78 11.14
N GLN A 70 -4.83 -18.64 10.87
CA GLN A 70 -5.60 -17.89 11.86
C GLN A 70 -6.81 -18.72 12.32
N ARG A 71 -7.31 -18.44 13.53
CA ARG A 71 -8.49 -19.13 14.06
C ARG A 71 -9.70 -18.92 13.15
N ARG A 72 -10.51 -19.96 12.95
CA ARG A 72 -11.78 -19.83 12.22
C ARG A 72 -12.83 -19.20 13.14
N LEU A 73 -13.48 -18.14 12.66
CA LEU A 73 -14.48 -17.39 13.40
C LEU A 73 -15.84 -17.51 12.74
N VAL A 74 -16.88 -17.46 13.56
CA VAL A 74 -18.27 -17.45 13.13
C VAL A 74 -18.79 -16.01 13.22
N ALA A 75 -19.40 -15.50 12.16
CA ALA A 75 -19.99 -14.16 12.13
C ALA A 75 -21.36 -14.11 12.84
N LYS A 76 -21.35 -14.41 14.14
CA LYS A 76 -22.50 -14.42 15.05
C LYS A 76 -22.14 -13.60 16.27
N GLU A 77 -23.09 -12.80 16.78
CA GLU A 77 -22.92 -12.09 18.05
C GLU A 77 -22.66 -13.11 19.17
N PRO A 78 -21.58 -12.95 19.97
CA PRO A 78 -21.27 -13.89 21.05
C PRO A 78 -22.41 -14.01 22.05
N ALA A 79 -22.66 -15.24 22.54
CA ALA A 79 -23.73 -15.48 23.51
C ALA A 79 -23.40 -14.91 24.89
N ASP A 80 -22.12 -14.90 25.26
CA ASP A 80 -21.62 -14.38 26.55
C ASP A 80 -20.33 -13.59 26.31
N TRP A 81 -20.50 -12.34 25.87
CA TRP A 81 -19.38 -11.42 25.67
C TRP A 81 -18.78 -10.94 26.99
N GLU A 82 -19.61 -10.68 28.00
CA GLU A 82 -19.15 -10.12 29.28
C GLU A 82 -18.24 -11.10 30.04
N ALA A 83 -18.60 -12.39 30.13
CA ALA A 83 -17.71 -13.39 30.72
C ALA A 83 -16.42 -13.56 29.90
N GLY A 84 -16.53 -13.54 28.57
CA GLY A 84 -15.37 -13.59 27.67
C GLY A 84 -14.48 -12.34 27.69
N TRP A 85 -14.99 -11.21 28.16
CA TRP A 85 -14.26 -9.95 28.33
C TRP A 85 -13.62 -9.79 29.71
N ALA A 86 -14.23 -10.35 30.76
CA ALA A 86 -13.80 -10.17 32.15
C ALA A 86 -12.31 -10.47 32.37
N ASP A 87 -11.79 -11.55 31.76
CA ASP A 87 -10.37 -11.96 31.81
C ASP A 87 -9.40 -10.95 31.17
N PHE A 88 -9.89 -10.05 30.31
CA PHE A 88 -9.11 -9.07 29.55
C PHE A 88 -9.26 -7.64 30.07
N ALA A 89 -10.30 -7.37 30.88
CA ALA A 89 -10.70 -6.02 31.30
C ALA A 89 -9.57 -5.25 31.99
N ALA A 90 -9.02 -5.80 33.07
CA ALA A 90 -7.97 -5.14 33.86
C ALA A 90 -6.71 -4.85 33.01
N GLY A 91 -6.22 -5.86 32.28
CA GLY A 91 -5.04 -5.69 31.42
C GLY A 91 -5.25 -4.72 30.24
N PHE A 92 -6.49 -4.55 29.79
CA PHE A 92 -6.83 -3.56 28.76
C PHE A 92 -6.79 -2.14 29.33
N ASP A 93 -7.36 -1.94 30.52
CA ASP A 93 -7.30 -0.64 31.20
C ASP A 93 -5.85 -0.27 31.56
N GLU A 94 -5.07 -1.21 32.09
CA GLU A 94 -3.62 -1.09 32.34
C GLU A 94 -2.78 -0.80 31.09
N ALA A 95 -3.24 -1.19 29.89
CA ALA A 95 -2.56 -0.92 28.62
C ALA A 95 -3.01 0.41 27.99
N VAL A 96 -4.29 0.78 28.13
CA VAL A 96 -4.85 2.03 27.61
C VAL A 96 -4.31 3.26 28.35
N GLU A 97 -4.14 3.19 29.67
CA GLU A 97 -3.66 4.31 30.49
C GLU A 97 -2.24 4.81 30.08
N PRO A 98 -1.21 3.95 29.96
CA PRO A 98 0.14 4.35 29.52
C PRO A 98 0.30 4.46 27.99
N LEU A 99 -0.77 4.24 27.22
CA LEU A 99 -0.75 4.21 25.75
C LEU A 99 0.06 3.05 25.14
N ASP A 100 0.02 1.88 25.78
CA ASP A 100 0.40 0.62 25.12
C ASP A 100 -0.77 0.15 24.22
N LEU A 101 -0.96 0.88 23.13
CA LEU A 101 -2.11 0.75 22.23
C LEU A 101 -2.08 -0.58 21.47
N ASP A 102 -0.89 -1.09 21.17
CA ASP A 102 -0.72 -2.44 20.60
C ASP A 102 -1.16 -3.50 21.59
N ARG A 103 -0.77 -3.40 22.87
CA ARG A 103 -1.25 -4.35 23.90
C ARG A 103 -2.75 -4.24 24.14
N ALA A 104 -3.29 -3.03 24.19
CA ALA A 104 -4.72 -2.80 24.34
C ALA A 104 -5.52 -3.36 23.14
N TRP A 105 -5.06 -3.14 21.90
CA TRP A 105 -5.65 -3.77 20.72
C TRP A 105 -5.54 -5.29 20.74
N GLN A 106 -4.38 -5.83 21.12
CA GLN A 106 -4.18 -7.28 21.27
C GLN A 106 -5.22 -7.90 22.21
N LEU A 107 -5.42 -7.30 23.39
CA LEU A 107 -6.37 -7.80 24.39
C LEU A 107 -7.83 -7.72 23.88
N LEU A 108 -8.22 -6.58 23.30
CA LEU A 108 -9.55 -6.38 22.72
C LEU A 108 -9.86 -7.33 21.56
N SER A 109 -8.88 -7.52 20.65
CA SER A 109 -8.96 -8.43 19.51
C SER A 109 -8.95 -9.90 19.97
N GLN A 110 -8.14 -10.25 20.98
CA GLN A 110 -8.06 -11.61 21.55
C GLN A 110 -9.36 -12.03 22.22
N ALA A 111 -10.01 -11.14 22.98
CA ALA A 111 -11.33 -11.38 23.57
C ALA A 111 -12.40 -11.59 22.49
N ALA A 112 -12.47 -10.71 21.49
CA ALA A 112 -13.38 -10.82 20.35
C ALA A 112 -13.18 -12.13 19.56
N GLU A 113 -11.93 -12.57 19.40
CA GLU A 113 -11.57 -13.81 18.72
C GLU A 113 -11.86 -15.08 19.55
N ASN A 114 -11.77 -15.00 20.88
CA ASN A 114 -12.22 -16.08 21.78
C ASN A 114 -13.75 -16.21 21.72
N ALA A 115 -14.47 -15.09 21.82
CA ALA A 115 -15.92 -15.03 21.87
C ALA A 115 -16.63 -15.46 20.56
N MET A 116 -15.94 -15.39 19.40
CA MET A 116 -16.45 -15.83 18.09
C MET A 116 -15.74 -17.07 17.52
N ALA A 117 -14.92 -17.76 18.32
CA ALA A 117 -14.26 -18.99 17.90
C ALA A 117 -15.28 -20.08 17.51
N GLU A 118 -15.04 -20.78 16.40
CA GLU A 118 -15.78 -22.01 16.10
C GLU A 118 -15.35 -23.11 17.09
N GLU A 119 -16.29 -23.64 17.88
CA GLU A 119 -16.07 -24.53 19.04
C GLU A 119 -15.24 -25.79 18.74
N HIS A 120 -15.24 -26.26 17.49
CA HIS A 120 -14.50 -27.42 17.03
C HIS A 120 -13.44 -27.08 15.97
N ALA A 121 -13.05 -25.81 15.86
CA ALA A 121 -11.92 -25.41 15.04
C ALA A 121 -10.63 -26.08 15.53
N ARG A 122 -9.77 -26.44 14.57
CA ARG A 122 -8.42 -26.93 14.90
C ARG A 122 -7.63 -25.86 15.65
N PRO A 123 -6.69 -26.24 16.54
CA PRO A 123 -5.78 -25.30 17.17
C PRO A 123 -5.10 -24.44 16.10
N ALA A 124 -5.30 -23.14 16.22
CA ALA A 124 -5.01 -22.13 15.23
C ALA A 124 -4.64 -20.83 15.93
N ARG A 125 -3.81 -20.03 15.27
CA ARG A 125 -3.20 -18.85 15.87
C ARG A 125 -4.25 -17.74 16.06
N PRO A 126 -4.29 -17.06 17.21
CA PRO A 126 -4.98 -15.79 17.33
C PRO A 126 -4.47 -14.74 16.31
N ARG A 127 -5.38 -13.97 15.73
CA ARG A 127 -5.13 -12.76 14.93
C ARG A 127 -4.43 -11.69 15.75
N ALA A 128 -4.74 -11.59 17.03
CA ALA A 128 -4.12 -10.63 17.95
C ALA A 128 -2.59 -10.83 18.07
N LEU A 129 -2.07 -12.06 17.98
CA LEU A 129 -0.65 -12.31 18.21
C LEU A 129 0.22 -11.88 17.02
N PRO A 130 1.26 -11.05 17.19
CA PRO A 130 2.09 -10.47 16.12
C PRO A 130 2.60 -11.50 15.12
N GLY A 131 2.24 -11.33 13.85
CA GLY A 131 2.49 -12.32 12.80
C GLY A 131 3.93 -12.84 12.77
N ARG A 132 4.13 -14.12 13.14
CA ARG A 132 5.40 -14.83 13.01
C ARG A 132 5.23 -16.04 12.07
N PRO A 133 6.03 -16.15 10.99
CA PRO A 133 6.03 -17.32 10.13
C PRO A 133 6.71 -18.49 10.86
N VAL A 134 6.15 -19.69 10.74
CA VAL A 134 6.61 -20.88 11.47
C VAL A 134 7.07 -21.94 10.49
N ILE A 135 8.24 -22.54 10.77
CA ILE A 135 8.79 -23.69 10.05
C ILE A 135 7.75 -24.80 10.10
N GLN A 136 7.10 -25.08 8.97
CA GLN A 136 6.16 -26.19 8.88
C GLN A 136 6.94 -27.45 8.55
N GLU A 137 6.98 -28.40 9.48
CA GLU A 137 7.52 -29.73 9.20
C GLU A 137 6.92 -30.27 7.91
N ARG A 138 7.80 -30.84 7.08
CA ARG A 138 7.47 -31.32 5.75
C ARG A 138 6.39 -32.40 5.87
N ARG A 139 5.13 -32.03 5.66
CA ARG A 139 4.04 -33.00 5.50
C ARG A 139 4.50 -33.97 4.42
N GLN A 140 4.78 -35.21 4.80
CA GLN A 140 5.29 -36.22 3.89
C GLN A 140 4.23 -36.47 2.81
N THR A 141 4.37 -35.77 1.68
CA THR A 141 3.88 -36.28 0.42
C THR A 141 4.52 -37.65 0.25
N ARG A 142 3.73 -38.70 -0.03
CA ARG A 142 4.30 -40.05 -0.27
C ARG A 142 5.32 -40.08 -1.42
N ALA A 143 5.35 -39.03 -2.23
CA ALA A 143 6.48 -38.66 -3.08
C ALA A 143 7.70 -38.27 -2.22
N LYS A 144 8.69 -39.17 -2.14
CA LYS A 144 10.01 -38.89 -1.54
C LYS A 144 10.80 -37.81 -2.29
N GLU A 145 10.45 -37.58 -3.55
CA GLU A 145 11.14 -36.67 -4.49
C GLU A 145 10.20 -35.57 -5.02
N LEU A 146 10.80 -34.50 -5.52
CA LEU A 146 10.08 -33.36 -6.09
C LEU A 146 9.41 -33.71 -7.43
N GLN A 147 8.09 -33.89 -7.40
CA GLN A 147 7.32 -34.18 -8.62
C GLN A 147 6.98 -32.90 -9.40
N THR A 148 7.25 -32.90 -10.70
CA THR A 148 6.78 -31.85 -11.62
C THR A 148 5.25 -31.77 -11.67
N LEU A 149 4.69 -30.65 -12.15
CA LEU A 149 3.24 -30.53 -12.34
C LEU A 149 2.70 -31.60 -13.30
N LEU A 150 3.46 -31.93 -14.34
CA LEU A 150 3.13 -33.00 -15.29
C LEU A 150 3.10 -34.37 -14.61
N GLU A 151 4.11 -34.73 -13.82
CA GLU A 151 4.10 -35.99 -13.05
C GLU A 151 2.94 -36.08 -12.07
N ARG A 152 2.59 -34.98 -11.38
CA ARG A 152 1.43 -34.96 -10.47
C ARG A 152 0.11 -35.16 -11.21
N ARG A 153 -0.03 -34.60 -12.43
CA ARG A 153 -1.17 -34.84 -13.32
C ARG A 153 -1.21 -36.28 -13.81
N LEU A 154 -0.10 -36.81 -14.34
CA LEU A 154 0.01 -38.20 -14.80
C LEU A 154 -0.29 -39.21 -13.68
N ARG A 155 0.23 -39.00 -12.46
CA ARG A 155 -0.08 -39.85 -11.29
C ARG A 155 -1.54 -39.73 -10.83
N ARG A 156 -2.16 -38.55 -10.98
CA ARG A 156 -3.60 -38.35 -10.71
C ARG A 156 -4.45 -39.14 -11.71
N VAL A 157 -4.14 -39.06 -13.00
CA VAL A 157 -4.76 -39.83 -14.09
C VAL A 157 -4.61 -41.32 -13.86
N ALA A 158 -3.38 -41.81 -13.66
CA ALA A 158 -3.11 -43.24 -13.44
C ALA A 158 -3.87 -43.80 -12.23
N ARG A 159 -3.96 -43.03 -11.13
CA ARG A 159 -4.78 -43.41 -9.97
C ARG A 159 -6.27 -43.42 -10.31
N ARG A 160 -6.81 -42.35 -10.93
CA ARG A 160 -8.24 -42.28 -11.29
C ARG A 160 -8.65 -43.37 -12.30
N ALA A 161 -7.78 -43.72 -13.24
CA ALA A 161 -7.97 -44.84 -14.16
C ALA A 161 -8.00 -46.18 -13.41
N SER A 162 -7.07 -46.41 -12.48
CA SER A 162 -7.06 -47.62 -11.64
C SER A 162 -8.29 -47.71 -10.71
N GLU A 163 -8.74 -46.58 -10.17
CA GLU A 163 -9.99 -46.48 -9.38
C GLU A 163 -11.23 -46.73 -10.26
N ALA A 164 -11.30 -46.15 -11.48
CA ALA A 164 -12.41 -46.32 -12.42
C ALA A 164 -12.52 -47.75 -12.99
N ALA A 165 -11.38 -48.44 -13.14
CA ALA A 165 -11.34 -49.85 -13.52
C ALA A 165 -11.85 -50.77 -12.39
N ARG A 166 -11.79 -50.33 -11.12
CA ARG A 166 -12.28 -51.09 -9.95
C ARG A 166 -13.73 -50.75 -9.59
N ASN A 167 -14.10 -49.47 -9.64
CA ASN A 167 -15.44 -48.95 -9.32
C ASN A 167 -15.77 -47.79 -10.27
N GLY A 168 -16.30 -48.13 -11.44
CA GLY A 168 -16.53 -47.21 -12.56
C GLY A 168 -17.74 -46.27 -12.44
N ASP A 169 -17.78 -45.43 -11.40
CA ASP A 169 -18.75 -44.33 -11.29
C ASP A 169 -18.60 -43.35 -12.49
N ALA A 170 -19.72 -42.95 -13.09
CA ALA A 170 -19.79 -41.94 -14.13
C ALA A 170 -19.11 -40.61 -13.71
N LYS A 171 -19.21 -40.21 -12.44
CA LYS A 171 -18.51 -39.01 -11.91
C LYS A 171 -17.00 -39.16 -11.87
N LEU A 172 -16.48 -40.40 -11.81
CA LEU A 172 -15.06 -40.68 -11.86
C LEU A 172 -14.55 -40.73 -13.31
N ARG A 173 -15.33 -41.30 -14.24
CA ARG A 173 -15.06 -41.26 -15.69
C ARG A 173 -14.97 -39.81 -16.20
N ALA A 174 -15.99 -38.99 -15.96
CA ALA A 174 -15.99 -37.56 -16.32
C ALA A 174 -14.95 -36.68 -15.56
N LYS A 175 -14.19 -37.25 -14.62
CA LYS A 175 -13.00 -36.64 -14.00
C LYS A 175 -11.69 -37.17 -14.58
N LEU A 176 -11.69 -38.37 -15.15
CA LEU A 176 -10.58 -38.95 -15.87
C LEU A 176 -10.47 -38.30 -17.26
N ASP A 177 -11.59 -38.20 -17.98
CA ASP A 177 -11.66 -37.62 -19.33
C ASP A 177 -11.10 -36.18 -19.33
N ARG A 178 -11.57 -35.32 -18.43
CA ARG A 178 -11.03 -33.95 -18.27
C ARG A 178 -9.55 -33.89 -17.89
N ASP A 179 -9.06 -34.81 -17.05
CA ASP A 179 -7.62 -34.84 -16.72
C ASP A 179 -6.79 -35.32 -17.94
N LEU A 180 -7.38 -36.08 -18.88
CA LEU A 180 -6.73 -36.50 -20.14
C LEU A 180 -6.69 -35.34 -21.15
N ASP A 181 -7.79 -34.61 -21.33
CA ASP A 181 -7.85 -33.40 -22.18
C ASP A 181 -6.81 -32.34 -21.73
N GLU A 182 -6.68 -32.13 -20.41
CA GLU A 182 -5.65 -31.27 -19.81
C GLU A 182 -4.22 -31.75 -20.12
N LEU A 183 -3.99 -33.06 -20.28
CA LEU A 183 -2.66 -33.61 -20.58
C LEU A 183 -2.30 -33.48 -22.05
N GLU A 184 -3.26 -33.62 -22.97
CA GLU A 184 -3.01 -33.45 -24.40
C GLU A 184 -2.59 -32.02 -24.73
N THR A 185 -3.30 -31.03 -24.17
CA THR A 185 -2.93 -29.61 -24.27
C THR A 185 -1.55 -29.27 -23.68
N CYS A 186 -1.03 -30.06 -22.73
CA CYS A 186 0.28 -29.82 -22.12
C CYS A 186 1.49 -30.30 -22.94
N ARG A 187 1.31 -31.15 -23.97
CA ARG A 187 2.44 -31.74 -24.72
C ARG A 187 3.28 -30.73 -25.52
N GLY A 188 2.77 -29.52 -25.76
CA GLY A 188 3.48 -28.46 -26.48
C GLY A 188 4.61 -27.77 -25.72
N LEU A 189 4.76 -27.99 -24.40
CA LEU A 189 5.67 -27.21 -23.53
C LEU A 189 7.05 -27.84 -23.29
N THR A 190 7.31 -29.02 -23.83
CA THR A 190 8.45 -29.88 -23.44
C THR A 190 9.85 -29.37 -23.87
N ALA A 191 9.92 -28.31 -24.70
CA ALA A 191 11.18 -27.79 -25.24
C ALA A 191 11.95 -26.83 -24.33
N LEU A 192 11.29 -26.22 -23.33
CA LEU A 192 11.82 -25.07 -22.57
C LEU A 192 12.69 -25.42 -21.35
N THR A 193 12.68 -26.69 -20.89
CA THR A 193 13.24 -27.06 -19.57
C THR A 193 14.71 -27.48 -19.56
N THR A 194 15.35 -27.66 -20.73
CA THR A 194 16.71 -28.22 -20.82
C THR A 194 17.82 -27.18 -20.59
N TRP A 195 17.52 -25.89 -20.76
CA TRP A 195 18.50 -24.81 -20.77
C TRP A 195 18.91 -24.30 -19.38
N TRP A 196 18.17 -24.66 -18.32
CA TRP A 196 18.15 -23.92 -17.05
C TRP A 196 19.08 -24.46 -15.94
N LYS A 197 19.99 -25.40 -16.24
CA LYS A 197 20.67 -26.21 -15.21
C LYS A 197 22.15 -25.95 -14.96
N HIS A 198 22.82 -25.08 -15.74
CA HIS A 198 24.29 -25.16 -15.85
C HIS A 198 25.13 -24.06 -15.15
N ASP A 199 24.56 -22.91 -14.78
CA ASP A 199 25.37 -21.66 -14.74
C ASP A 199 25.48 -20.90 -13.40
N ILE A 200 24.87 -21.32 -12.29
CA ILE A 200 24.90 -20.51 -11.04
C ILE A 200 25.28 -21.32 -9.80
N GLN A 201 26.59 -21.47 -9.61
CA GLN A 201 27.22 -21.65 -8.31
C GLN A 201 28.21 -20.49 -8.12
N ASP A 202 27.94 -19.57 -7.19
CA ASP A 202 28.92 -19.09 -6.19
C ASP A 202 28.39 -18.00 -5.23
N ASP A 203 28.92 -18.05 -4.01
CA ASP A 203 28.80 -17.18 -2.82
C ASP A 203 27.45 -16.50 -2.46
N VAL A 204 26.58 -17.26 -1.78
CA VAL A 204 25.39 -16.77 -1.07
C VAL A 204 25.74 -16.06 0.27
N GLY A 205 26.90 -16.35 0.86
CA GLY A 205 27.29 -15.88 2.19
C GLY A 205 27.72 -14.42 2.21
N ALA A 206 28.40 -13.94 1.17
CA ALA A 206 28.78 -12.54 1.02
C ALA A 206 27.56 -11.61 0.88
N MET A 207 26.55 -12.02 0.09
CA MET A 207 25.36 -11.21 -0.20
C MET A 207 24.52 -10.93 1.05
N ALA A 208 24.29 -11.94 1.90
CA ALA A 208 23.51 -11.76 3.13
C ALA A 208 24.17 -10.77 4.11
N ARG A 209 25.52 -10.76 4.17
CA ARG A 209 26.28 -9.77 4.95
C ARG A 209 26.18 -8.38 4.34
N TRP A 210 26.22 -8.26 3.01
CA TRP A 210 26.09 -6.98 2.31
C TRP A 210 24.71 -6.35 2.48
N ILE A 211 23.62 -7.09 2.26
CA ILE A 211 22.25 -6.57 2.43
C ILE A 211 22.02 -6.12 3.88
N THR A 212 22.45 -6.91 4.87
CA THR A 212 22.36 -6.54 6.29
C THR A 212 23.16 -5.27 6.58
N ALA A 213 24.39 -5.14 6.04
CA ALA A 213 25.20 -3.94 6.19
C ALA A 213 24.60 -2.69 5.52
N GLN A 214 23.92 -2.82 4.37
CA GLN A 214 23.27 -1.69 3.69
C GLN A 214 21.99 -1.23 4.40
N VAL A 215 21.09 -2.16 4.74
CA VAL A 215 19.82 -1.84 5.43
C VAL A 215 20.07 -1.22 6.80
N THR A 216 21.14 -1.63 7.50
CA THR A 216 21.46 -1.09 8.85
C THR A 216 22.19 0.26 8.80
N ASN A 217 22.95 0.57 7.72
CA ASN A 217 23.69 1.84 7.60
C ASN A 217 22.91 2.95 6.90
N GLU A 218 22.11 2.68 5.87
CA GLU A 218 21.42 3.75 5.13
C GLU A 218 20.11 4.18 5.79
N VAL A 219 19.34 3.27 6.39
CA VAL A 219 18.08 3.61 7.08
C VAL A 219 18.34 4.46 8.34
N CYS A 220 19.53 4.35 8.94
CA CYS A 220 19.95 5.14 10.11
C CYS A 220 20.58 6.50 9.75
N LYS A 221 20.79 6.82 8.46
CA LYS A 221 21.41 8.08 8.01
C LYS A 221 20.43 9.24 7.81
N ALA A 222 19.14 9.08 8.11
CA ALA A 222 18.18 10.18 8.23
C ALA A 222 18.44 11.12 9.45
N ALA A 223 19.69 11.21 9.89
CA ALA A 223 20.19 12.12 10.93
C ALA A 223 20.22 13.56 10.40
N GLY A 224 19.04 14.18 10.30
CA GLY A 224 18.91 15.55 9.79
C GLY A 224 17.49 16.12 9.78
N PHE A 225 16.44 15.29 9.88
CA PHE A 225 15.07 15.76 9.95
C PHE A 225 14.70 16.26 11.36
N GLY A 226 15.22 17.44 11.72
CA GLY A 226 14.83 18.14 12.94
C GLY A 226 13.44 18.77 12.78
N THR A 227 12.51 18.42 13.67
CA THR A 227 11.16 19.02 13.72
C THR A 227 11.17 20.54 13.88
N GLU A 228 12.24 21.10 14.47
CA GLU A 228 12.44 22.56 14.56
C GLU A 228 12.70 23.21 13.20
N ARG A 229 13.42 22.54 12.28
CA ARG A 229 13.66 23.03 10.92
C ARG A 229 12.37 23.06 10.11
N LEU A 230 11.53 22.03 10.25
CA LEU A 230 10.17 22.01 9.70
C LEU A 230 9.31 23.14 10.30
N ARG A 231 9.35 23.34 11.63
CA ARG A 231 8.58 24.40 12.30
C ARG A 231 8.96 25.80 11.80
N GLY A 232 10.24 26.13 11.74
CA GLY A 232 10.70 27.42 11.21
C GLY A 232 10.31 27.65 9.74
N PHE A 233 10.29 26.59 8.91
CA PHE A 233 9.76 26.66 7.55
C PHE A 233 8.25 26.95 7.54
N LEU A 234 7.45 26.26 8.35
CA LEU A 234 6.00 26.48 8.46
C LEU A 234 5.67 27.88 9.01
N ASP A 235 6.41 28.38 9.99
CA ASP A 235 6.25 29.73 10.54
C ASP A 235 6.51 30.81 9.45
N SER A 236 7.49 30.57 8.55
CA SER A 236 7.78 31.48 7.42
C SER A 236 6.62 31.65 6.43
N LEU A 237 5.66 30.71 6.40
CA LEU A 237 4.50 30.73 5.49
C LEU A 237 3.27 31.45 6.10
N GLY A 238 3.35 31.87 7.37
CA GLY A 238 2.26 32.48 8.13
C GLY A 238 1.19 31.48 8.60
N PRO A 239 0.33 31.84 9.58
CA PRO A 239 -0.67 30.93 10.12
C PRO A 239 -1.78 30.60 9.11
N ALA A 240 -2.24 29.35 9.10
CA ALA A 240 -3.50 29.00 8.45
C ALA A 240 -4.70 29.56 9.23
N SER A 241 -5.80 29.85 8.54
CA SER A 241 -7.01 30.38 9.19
C SER A 241 -7.64 29.31 10.10
N PRO A 242 -7.88 29.57 11.39
CA PRO A 242 -8.28 28.55 12.34
C PRO A 242 -9.72 28.08 12.11
N ALA A 243 -9.88 26.79 11.79
CA ALA A 243 -11.18 26.13 11.80
C ALA A 243 -11.65 25.93 13.25
N ALA A 244 -12.95 26.12 13.51
CA ALA A 244 -13.50 25.98 14.86
C ALA A 244 -13.32 24.55 15.41
N VAL A 245 -12.49 24.41 16.43
CA VAL A 245 -12.17 23.12 17.06
C VAL A 245 -13.43 22.55 17.70
N ARG A 246 -13.88 21.40 17.20
CA ARG A 246 -14.83 20.52 17.89
C ARG A 246 -14.09 19.31 18.42
N GLU A 247 -14.21 19.06 19.71
CA GLU A 247 -13.77 17.83 20.36
C GLU A 247 -14.57 16.65 19.77
N VAL A 248 -13.87 15.65 19.22
CA VAL A 248 -14.52 14.46 18.66
C VAL A 248 -14.43 13.32 19.64
N HIS A 249 -15.55 13.07 20.32
CA HIS A 249 -15.77 11.89 21.12
C HIS A 249 -16.06 10.69 20.18
N PHE A 250 -15.27 9.62 20.29
CA PHE A 250 -15.62 8.36 19.62
C PHE A 250 -16.77 7.69 20.39
N ASP A 251 -17.83 7.33 19.67
CA ASP A 251 -19.03 6.68 20.22
C ASP A 251 -19.14 5.25 19.69
N GLY A 252 -19.28 4.26 20.57
CA GLY A 252 -19.41 2.86 20.19
C GLY A 252 -20.65 2.59 19.32
N HIS A 253 -21.75 3.33 19.50
CA HIS A 253 -22.92 3.22 18.62
C HIS A 253 -22.60 3.69 17.19
N LEU A 254 -21.83 4.78 17.02
CA LEU A 254 -21.36 5.28 15.73
C LEU A 254 -20.39 4.29 15.07
N LEU A 255 -19.43 3.74 15.82
CA LEU A 255 -18.49 2.74 15.31
C LEU A 255 -19.22 1.46 14.87
N ARG A 256 -20.13 0.91 15.70
CA ARG A 256 -20.96 -0.26 15.39
C ARG A 256 -21.81 -0.03 14.13
N ARG A 257 -22.40 1.16 13.98
CA ARG A 257 -23.19 1.56 12.82
C ARG A 257 -22.34 1.61 11.53
N ARG A 258 -21.09 2.08 11.62
CA ARG A 258 -20.14 2.08 10.50
C ARG A 258 -19.68 0.66 10.14
N ALA A 259 -19.34 -0.18 11.12
CA ALA A 259 -18.99 -1.59 10.91
C ALA A 259 -20.09 -2.35 10.17
N ARG A 260 -21.36 -2.22 10.62
CA ARG A 260 -22.52 -2.84 9.96
C ARG A 260 -22.69 -2.39 8.49
N ARG A 261 -22.42 -1.12 8.17
CA ARG A 261 -22.39 -0.62 6.77
C ARG A 261 -21.21 -1.16 5.95
N ALA A 262 -20.11 -1.51 6.60
CA ALA A 262 -18.92 -2.09 5.97
C ALA A 262 -18.99 -3.61 5.77
N LYS A 263 -20.06 -4.29 6.21
CA LYS A 263 -20.20 -5.76 6.23
C LYS A 263 -19.76 -6.48 4.94
N ARG A 264 -20.00 -5.90 3.76
CA ARG A 264 -19.68 -6.50 2.44
C ARG A 264 -18.34 -6.05 1.83
N LYS A 265 -17.53 -5.28 2.54
CA LYS A 265 -16.20 -4.85 2.06
C LYS A 265 -15.15 -5.93 2.31
N ALA A 266 -14.03 -5.86 1.58
CA ALA A 266 -12.86 -6.69 1.85
C ALA A 266 -12.40 -6.55 3.30
N GLY A 267 -11.84 -7.63 3.86
CA GLY A 267 -11.29 -7.63 5.21
C GLY A 267 -9.93 -6.93 5.31
N GLY A 268 -9.52 -6.62 6.54
CA GLY A 268 -8.20 -6.11 6.85
C GLY A 268 -7.09 -7.16 6.66
N LEU A 269 -5.84 -6.68 6.65
CA LEU A 269 -4.64 -7.53 6.58
C LEU A 269 -4.49 -8.45 7.81
N ASP A 270 -5.13 -8.08 8.91
CA ASP A 270 -5.28 -8.86 10.15
C ASP A 270 -6.26 -10.03 10.04
N GLY A 271 -6.99 -10.16 8.93
CA GLY A 271 -8.00 -11.21 8.73
C GLY A 271 -9.34 -10.92 9.42
N TRP A 272 -9.58 -9.68 9.87
CA TRP A 272 -10.90 -9.22 10.31
C TRP A 272 -11.73 -8.75 9.11
N THR A 273 -12.85 -9.43 8.83
CA THR A 273 -13.79 -9.01 7.77
C THR A 273 -14.82 -8.03 8.31
N GLY A 274 -15.38 -7.18 7.45
CA GLY A 274 -16.48 -6.29 7.84
C GLY A 274 -17.68 -7.06 8.41
N GLU A 275 -17.90 -8.30 7.95
CA GLU A 275 -18.95 -9.19 8.47
C GLU A 275 -18.68 -9.67 9.90
N LEU A 276 -17.43 -10.04 10.22
CA LEU A 276 -17.03 -10.43 11.57
C LEU A 276 -17.13 -9.25 12.55
N VAL A 277 -16.58 -8.09 12.18
CA VAL A 277 -16.64 -6.90 13.03
C VAL A 277 -18.09 -6.43 13.23
N ALA A 278 -18.94 -6.49 12.20
CA ALA A 278 -20.36 -6.11 12.30
C ALA A 278 -21.20 -7.00 13.23
N ALA A 279 -20.73 -8.21 13.54
CA ALA A 279 -21.40 -9.15 14.45
C ALA A 279 -21.11 -8.85 15.94
N LEU A 280 -20.08 -8.06 16.25
CA LEU A 280 -19.69 -7.80 17.64
C LEU A 280 -20.73 -6.97 18.42
N PRO A 281 -20.80 -7.16 19.75
CA PRO A 281 -21.74 -6.45 20.64
C PRO A 281 -21.34 -4.98 20.79
N LEU A 282 -22.23 -4.17 21.37
CA LEU A 282 -21.98 -2.73 21.53
C LEU A 282 -20.77 -2.44 22.43
N ASP A 283 -20.63 -3.17 23.54
CA ASP A 283 -19.56 -2.94 24.51
C ASP A 283 -18.13 -3.18 23.93
N PHE A 284 -17.98 -4.08 22.96
CA PHE A 284 -16.75 -4.17 22.16
C PHE A 284 -16.44 -2.84 21.45
N PHE A 285 -17.46 -2.18 20.89
CA PHE A 285 -17.30 -0.89 20.21
C PHE A 285 -17.10 0.28 21.18
N ASP A 286 -17.60 0.20 22.41
CA ASP A 286 -17.31 1.20 23.45
C ASP A 286 -15.85 1.09 23.91
N LYS A 287 -15.33 -0.12 24.07
CA LYS A 287 -13.89 -0.34 24.32
C LYS A 287 -13.03 0.00 23.11
N LEU A 288 -13.50 -0.28 21.89
CA LEU A 288 -12.86 0.22 20.68
C LEU A 288 -12.86 1.75 20.66
N ALA A 289 -13.95 2.42 21.06
CA ALA A 289 -13.99 3.88 21.16
C ALA A 289 -12.99 4.41 22.20
N ARG A 290 -12.85 3.77 23.37
CA ARG A 290 -11.80 4.09 24.36
C ARG A 290 -10.40 3.92 23.78
N LEU A 291 -10.12 2.81 23.10
CA LEU A 291 -8.84 2.57 22.42
C LEU A 291 -8.56 3.63 21.34
N TRP A 292 -9.53 3.92 20.48
CA TRP A 292 -9.39 4.96 19.44
C TRP A 292 -9.31 6.39 20.00
N THR A 293 -9.77 6.61 21.24
CA THR A 293 -9.57 7.85 22.01
C THR A 293 -8.20 7.88 22.70
N ALA A 294 -7.60 6.71 22.95
CA ALA A 294 -6.25 6.59 23.46
C ALA A 294 -5.19 6.76 22.37
N VAL A 295 -5.45 6.27 21.13
CA VAL A 295 -4.66 6.45 19.88
C VAL A 295 -4.44 7.93 19.48
N VAL A 296 -4.78 8.88 20.35
CA VAL A 296 -4.88 10.31 20.12
C VAL A 296 -3.66 11.12 20.65
N LYS A 297 -2.37 10.68 20.57
CA LYS A 297 -1.16 11.29 21.26
C LYS A 297 0.34 11.20 20.73
N GLY A 298 0.80 10.43 19.71
CA GLY A 298 2.21 9.88 19.60
C GLY A 298 3.40 10.42 18.68
N GLY A 299 3.43 10.25 17.33
CA GLY A 299 4.54 10.61 16.36
C GLY A 299 4.26 11.56 15.14
N LYS A 300 5.23 12.38 14.66
CA LYS A 300 5.12 13.88 14.64
C LYS A 300 5.19 14.74 13.34
N ALA A 301 5.72 14.28 12.19
CA ALA A 301 6.15 15.20 11.09
C ALA A 301 5.04 15.74 10.17
N ALA A 302 4.34 14.84 9.45
CA ALA A 302 3.15 15.19 8.64
C ALA A 302 2.03 15.84 9.49
N LEU A 303 2.14 15.71 10.81
CA LEU A 303 1.17 16.14 11.79
C LEU A 303 1.51 17.49 12.41
N ALA A 304 2.79 17.89 12.46
CA ALA A 304 3.14 19.29 12.55
C ALA A 304 2.57 20.10 11.36
N VAL A 305 2.62 19.54 10.14
CA VAL A 305 1.98 20.15 8.96
C VAL A 305 0.45 20.18 9.09
N LEU A 306 -0.17 19.07 9.52
CA LEU A 306 -1.63 19.01 9.68
C LEU A 306 -2.13 19.99 10.76
N ARG A 307 -1.41 20.13 11.89
CA ARG A 307 -1.65 21.16 12.92
C ARG A 307 -1.49 22.57 12.38
N TRP A 308 -0.45 22.82 11.59
CA TRP A 308 -0.21 24.13 10.98
C TRP A 308 -1.34 24.55 10.02
N TRP A 309 -1.96 23.58 9.33
CA TRP A 309 -3.20 23.78 8.57
C TRP A 309 -4.46 24.02 9.44
N GLY A 310 -4.32 24.07 10.77
CA GLY A 310 -5.44 24.28 11.70
C GLY A 310 -6.28 23.04 11.94
N ALA A 311 -5.76 21.82 11.71
CA ALA A 311 -6.47 20.62 12.11
C ALA A 311 -6.66 20.58 13.63
N PRO A 312 -7.81 20.08 14.12
CA PRO A 312 -8.04 19.91 15.55
C PRO A 312 -6.92 19.11 16.19
N GLU A 313 -6.48 19.53 17.39
CA GLU A 313 -5.38 18.86 18.09
C GLU A 313 -5.67 17.37 18.28
N TRP A 314 -6.90 17.00 18.66
CA TRP A 314 -7.29 15.58 18.71
C TRP A 314 -7.10 14.86 17.36
N LEU A 315 -7.36 15.47 16.20
CA LEU A 315 -7.18 14.75 14.92
C LEU A 315 -5.69 14.59 14.60
N ALA A 316 -4.91 15.65 14.82
CA ALA A 316 -3.46 15.57 14.68
C ALA A 316 -2.92 14.46 15.58
N SER A 317 -3.40 14.40 16.82
CA SER A 317 -2.93 13.43 17.78
C SER A 317 -3.45 12.00 17.51
N VAL A 318 -4.66 11.77 16.93
CA VAL A 318 -5.14 10.42 16.48
C VAL A 318 -4.13 9.79 15.51
N LEU A 319 -3.72 10.62 14.57
CA LEU A 319 -2.78 10.22 13.57
C LEU A 319 -1.37 10.15 14.18
N GLU A 320 -1.10 10.94 15.22
CA GLU A 320 0.14 10.92 15.98
C GLU A 320 0.35 9.51 16.59
N ASP A 321 -0.52 8.92 17.44
CA ASP A 321 -0.19 7.56 17.94
C ASP A 321 -0.30 6.49 16.86
N PHE A 322 -1.24 6.62 15.92
CA PHE A 322 -1.35 5.65 14.83
C PHE A 322 -0.02 5.51 14.06
N TYR A 323 0.78 6.58 13.96
CA TYR A 323 2.12 6.56 13.36
C TYR A 323 3.27 6.42 14.37
N ALA A 324 3.01 6.43 15.68
CA ALA A 324 4.03 6.21 16.71
C ALA A 324 4.44 4.73 16.78
N GLY A 325 5.69 4.49 17.18
CA GLY A 325 6.18 3.15 17.52
C GLY A 325 6.13 2.09 16.41
N GLN A 326 5.71 2.44 15.19
CA GLN A 326 5.42 1.44 14.16
C GLN A 326 6.63 0.57 13.79
N GLU A 327 6.53 -0.70 14.13
CA GLU A 327 7.43 -1.75 13.70
C GLU A 327 6.91 -2.43 12.42
N ARG A 328 7.76 -2.56 11.41
CA ARG A 328 7.39 -3.14 10.10
C ARG A 328 8.27 -4.32 9.75
N TRP A 329 7.64 -5.47 9.52
CA TRP A 329 8.31 -6.65 8.96
C TRP A 329 8.50 -6.48 7.46
N VAL A 330 9.74 -6.26 7.04
CA VAL A 330 10.10 -6.21 5.61
C VAL A 330 10.24 -7.63 5.09
N ALA A 331 9.57 -7.92 3.97
CA ALA A 331 9.68 -9.19 3.27
C ALA A 331 9.92 -8.95 1.77
N VAL A 332 10.99 -9.53 1.23
CA VAL A 332 11.32 -9.48 -0.21
C VAL A 332 11.17 -10.88 -0.78
N ALA A 333 10.14 -11.06 -1.59
CA ALA A 333 9.75 -12.32 -2.25
C ALA A 333 9.71 -13.58 -1.35
N GLY A 334 9.47 -13.40 -0.04
CA GLY A 334 9.32 -14.48 0.95
C GLY A 334 10.49 -14.61 1.93
N VAL A 335 11.62 -13.93 1.70
CA VAL A 335 12.65 -13.74 2.71
C VAL A 335 12.26 -12.57 3.60
N PHE A 336 12.24 -12.79 4.91
CA PHE A 336 11.91 -11.79 5.93
C PHE A 336 13.18 -11.27 6.60
N ALA A 337 13.18 -10.01 7.04
CA ALA A 337 14.18 -9.49 7.97
C ALA A 337 14.24 -10.33 9.27
N SER A 338 15.38 -10.32 9.98
CA SER A 338 15.56 -11.04 11.25
C SER A 338 14.82 -10.40 12.43
N SER A 339 14.59 -9.09 12.34
CA SER A 339 13.83 -8.26 13.27
C SER A 339 12.94 -7.30 12.46
N PRO A 340 11.86 -6.75 13.04
CA PRO A 340 11.13 -5.68 12.39
C PRO A 340 11.98 -4.39 12.32
N VAL A 341 11.60 -3.49 11.41
CA VAL A 341 12.25 -2.19 11.20
C VAL A 341 11.33 -1.10 11.74
N GLY A 342 11.84 -0.23 12.61
CA GLY A 342 11.11 0.94 13.11
C GLY A 342 10.90 1.98 12.01
N ALA A 343 9.67 2.46 11.85
CA ALA A 343 9.30 3.44 10.83
C ALA A 343 9.45 4.88 11.33
N GLY A 344 10.65 5.47 11.20
CA GLY A 344 10.94 6.82 11.70
C GLY A 344 10.23 7.97 10.97
N ALA A 345 10.11 7.90 9.64
CA ALA A 345 9.51 8.94 8.82
C ALA A 345 8.80 8.35 7.58
N SER A 346 7.58 7.82 7.73
CA SER A 346 6.81 7.32 6.59
C SER A 346 5.32 7.14 6.88
N LEU A 347 4.49 7.41 5.87
CA LEU A 347 3.05 7.13 5.88
C LEU A 347 2.77 5.68 5.48
N LEU A 348 1.68 5.09 6.01
CA LEU A 348 1.32 3.70 5.73
C LEU A 348 0.55 3.60 4.41
N GLN A 349 1.03 2.78 3.48
CA GLN A 349 0.23 2.42 2.31
C GLN A 349 -1.02 1.65 2.75
N GLY A 350 -2.18 2.02 2.21
CA GLY A 350 -3.49 1.47 2.61
C GLY A 350 -4.13 2.10 3.84
N CYS A 351 -3.44 2.96 4.61
CA CYS A 351 -4.09 3.75 5.65
C CYS A 351 -5.02 4.82 5.01
N PRO A 352 -6.29 4.94 5.43
CA PRO A 352 -7.23 5.89 4.84
C PRO A 352 -6.87 7.36 5.09
N PHE A 353 -5.98 7.64 6.05
CA PHE A 353 -5.50 8.99 6.35
C PHE A 353 -4.16 9.34 5.68
N SER A 354 -3.42 8.38 5.12
CA SER A 354 -2.19 8.67 4.37
C SER A 354 -2.40 9.66 3.22
N PRO A 355 -3.47 9.56 2.39
CA PRO A 355 -3.73 10.56 1.35
C PRO A 355 -3.99 11.96 1.91
N LEU A 356 -4.67 12.08 3.07
CA LEU A 356 -4.89 13.37 3.71
C LEU A 356 -3.59 14.00 4.19
N LEU A 357 -2.73 13.21 4.83
CA LEU A 357 -1.44 13.65 5.35
C LEU A 357 -0.46 14.03 4.24
N LEU A 358 -0.39 13.23 3.19
CA LEU A 358 0.39 13.54 2.00
C LEU A 358 -0.12 14.82 1.32
N ASN A 359 -1.44 14.95 1.12
CA ASN A 359 -2.03 16.16 0.54
C ASN A 359 -1.81 17.41 1.42
N ALA A 360 -1.77 17.29 2.75
CA ALA A 360 -1.45 18.40 3.64
C ALA A 360 0.01 18.87 3.46
N MET A 361 0.96 17.94 3.34
CA MET A 361 2.37 18.24 3.04
C MET A 361 2.53 18.83 1.62
N MET A 362 1.82 18.29 0.64
CA MET A 362 1.80 18.83 -0.73
C MET A 362 1.14 20.21 -0.82
N GLY A 363 0.18 20.52 0.04
CA GLY A 363 -0.39 21.86 0.15
C GLY A 363 0.66 22.87 0.62
N VAL A 364 1.49 22.52 1.61
CA VAL A 364 2.63 23.34 2.06
C VAL A 364 3.64 23.53 0.93
N TRP A 365 3.99 22.45 0.24
CA TRP A 365 4.88 22.47 -0.92
C TRP A 365 4.37 23.42 -2.01
N SER A 366 3.11 23.26 -2.43
CA SER A 366 2.47 24.10 -3.44
C SER A 366 2.47 25.57 -3.06
N ARG A 367 2.06 25.88 -1.81
CA ARG A 367 2.04 27.25 -1.28
C ARG A 367 3.42 27.87 -1.32
N TYR A 368 4.47 27.15 -0.89
CA TYR A 368 5.83 27.67 -0.94
C TYR A 368 6.29 27.92 -2.39
N VAL A 369 6.17 26.95 -3.29
CA VAL A 369 6.62 27.11 -4.68
C VAL A 369 5.90 28.27 -5.38
N GLN A 370 4.60 28.45 -5.10
CA GLN A 370 3.81 29.57 -5.63
C GLN A 370 4.17 30.94 -5.02
N THR A 371 4.79 31.02 -3.83
CA THR A 371 5.32 32.30 -3.32
C THR A 371 6.70 32.64 -3.89
N GLN A 372 7.41 31.67 -4.49
CA GLN A 372 8.73 31.92 -5.09
C GLN A 372 8.65 32.34 -6.57
N VAL A 373 7.57 32.00 -7.29
CA VAL A 373 7.48 32.21 -8.74
C VAL A 373 6.09 32.67 -9.19
N ASP A 374 6.01 33.90 -9.69
CA ASP A 374 4.81 34.47 -10.29
C ASP A 374 4.36 33.75 -11.57
N ASN A 375 3.04 33.76 -11.83
CA ASN A 375 2.41 33.18 -13.03
C ASN A 375 2.71 31.68 -13.25
N LEU A 376 2.94 30.95 -12.16
CA LEU A 376 3.13 29.51 -12.15
C LEU A 376 1.80 28.77 -11.91
N GLY A 377 1.45 27.88 -12.84
CA GLY A 377 0.45 26.85 -12.62
C GLY A 377 1.06 25.63 -11.95
N VAL A 378 0.36 25.11 -10.92
CA VAL A 378 0.76 23.94 -10.15
C VAL A 378 -0.42 22.97 -10.11
N GLY A 379 -0.16 21.70 -10.38
CA GLY A 379 -1.10 20.60 -10.23
C GLY A 379 -0.44 19.48 -9.45
N ILE A 380 -1.16 18.91 -8.49
CA ILE A 380 -0.64 17.83 -7.64
C ILE A 380 -1.69 16.74 -7.51
N TYR A 381 -1.26 15.48 -7.64
CA TYR A 381 -2.05 14.30 -7.37
C TYR A 381 -1.20 13.34 -6.53
N LEU A 382 -1.49 13.26 -5.22
CA LEU A 382 -0.61 12.58 -4.25
C LEU A 382 0.82 13.13 -4.34
N ASP A 383 1.82 12.31 -4.60
CA ASP A 383 3.23 12.70 -4.76
C ASP A 383 3.59 13.18 -6.20
N ASP A 384 2.74 12.91 -7.19
CA ASP A 384 2.94 13.36 -8.57
C ASP A 384 2.62 14.86 -8.70
N ARG A 385 3.59 15.63 -9.21
CA ARG A 385 3.57 17.10 -9.28
C ARG A 385 3.83 17.56 -10.70
N SER A 386 3.03 18.51 -11.17
CA SER A 386 3.16 19.12 -12.49
C SER A 386 3.23 20.64 -12.37
N LEU A 387 4.23 21.24 -13.03
CA LEU A 387 4.46 22.67 -13.08
C LEU A 387 4.32 23.18 -14.51
N TRP A 388 3.62 24.28 -14.71
CA TRP A 388 3.51 24.91 -16.05
C TRP A 388 3.46 26.43 -15.98
N THR A 389 3.95 27.08 -17.02
CA THR A 389 3.97 28.54 -17.18
C THR A 389 4.01 28.88 -18.67
N ARG A 390 3.71 30.12 -19.02
CA ARG A 390 3.62 30.60 -20.41
C ARG A 390 4.29 31.97 -20.56
N GLY A 391 4.56 32.37 -21.81
CA GLY A 391 5.15 33.67 -22.15
C GLY A 391 6.67 33.72 -22.04
N ARG A 392 7.25 34.92 -22.13
CA ARG A 392 8.70 35.14 -22.01
C ARG A 392 9.20 34.74 -20.62
N GLY A 393 10.39 34.15 -20.54
CA GLY A 393 10.98 33.68 -19.28
C GLY A 393 10.35 32.41 -18.69
N ALA A 394 9.56 31.66 -19.47
CA ALA A 394 8.88 30.45 -18.98
C ALA A 394 9.86 29.36 -18.50
N VAL A 395 10.99 29.17 -19.21
CA VAL A 395 12.04 28.21 -18.85
C VAL A 395 12.66 28.56 -17.50
N GLN A 396 13.07 29.83 -17.32
CA GLN A 396 13.65 30.33 -16.07
C GLN A 396 12.67 30.27 -14.90
N ARG A 397 11.36 30.47 -15.15
CA ARG A 397 10.32 30.27 -14.13
C ARG A 397 10.13 28.79 -13.75
N LEU A 398 10.21 27.86 -14.70
CA LEU A 398 10.16 26.42 -14.40
C LEU A 398 11.39 25.98 -13.59
N GLU A 399 12.58 26.44 -13.96
CA GLU A 399 13.81 26.14 -13.23
C GLU A 399 13.77 26.68 -11.79
N ALA A 400 13.41 27.95 -11.61
CA ALA A 400 13.26 28.55 -10.28
C ALA A 400 12.21 27.82 -9.43
N ALA A 401 11.08 27.43 -10.04
CA ALA A 401 10.02 26.68 -9.38
C ALA A 401 10.46 25.25 -9.00
N ALA A 402 11.26 24.59 -9.83
CA ALA A 402 11.79 23.26 -9.55
C ALA A 402 12.86 23.30 -8.44
N ARG A 403 13.74 24.33 -8.42
CA ARG A 403 14.67 24.55 -7.29
C ARG A 403 13.94 24.86 -5.99
N ALA A 404 12.92 25.71 -6.02
CA ALA A 404 12.04 25.96 -4.87
C ALA A 404 11.34 24.66 -4.41
N GLY A 405 10.90 23.84 -5.35
CA GLY A 405 10.29 22.54 -5.10
C GLY A 405 11.24 21.55 -4.41
N ALA A 406 12.47 21.42 -4.91
CA ALA A 406 13.50 20.57 -4.31
C ALA A 406 13.92 21.06 -2.90
N TRP A 407 13.97 22.38 -2.68
CA TRP A 407 14.20 22.94 -1.35
C TRP A 407 13.05 22.61 -0.39
N ALA A 408 11.79 22.77 -0.82
CA ALA A 408 10.62 22.42 -0.02
C ALA A 408 10.56 20.91 0.29
N ASP A 409 10.94 20.05 -0.66
CA ASP A 409 11.08 18.61 -0.43
C ASP A 409 12.08 18.32 0.69
N SER A 410 13.25 18.96 0.67
CA SER A 410 14.25 18.82 1.75
C SER A 410 13.75 19.29 3.13
N MET A 411 12.80 20.23 3.18
CA MET A 411 12.17 20.71 4.42
C MET A 411 11.02 19.81 4.89
N LEU A 412 10.38 19.10 3.98
CA LEU A 412 9.27 18.17 4.24
C LEU A 412 9.74 16.71 4.45
N GLY A 413 11.00 16.41 4.16
CA GLY A 413 11.58 15.06 4.26
C GLY A 413 11.29 14.19 3.05
N PHE A 414 11.05 14.79 1.89
CA PHE A 414 10.90 14.10 0.61
C PHE A 414 12.22 14.14 -0.18
N GLU A 415 12.39 13.14 -1.06
CA GLU A 415 13.47 13.10 -2.04
C GLU A 415 12.87 13.02 -3.45
N LEU A 416 13.43 13.80 -4.37
CA LEU A 416 13.07 13.77 -5.78
C LEU A 416 13.72 12.56 -6.46
N HIS A 417 12.93 11.80 -7.23
CA HIS A 417 13.44 10.68 -7.99
C HIS A 417 13.97 11.17 -9.36
N PRO A 418 15.30 11.29 -9.58
CA PRO A 418 15.85 12.00 -10.74
C PRO A 418 15.39 11.41 -12.07
N ASN A 419 15.32 10.08 -12.17
CA ASN A 419 14.93 9.39 -13.40
C ASN A 419 13.41 9.43 -13.72
N LYS A 420 12.61 10.15 -12.91
CA LYS A 420 11.18 10.40 -13.15
C LYS A 420 10.89 11.85 -13.53
N LEU A 421 11.91 12.70 -13.60
CA LEU A 421 11.75 14.09 -14.01
C LEU A 421 11.66 14.16 -15.54
N GLU A 422 10.60 14.81 -16.03
CA GLU A 422 10.37 15.05 -17.45
C GLU A 422 9.91 16.50 -17.66
N SER A 423 10.44 17.15 -18.70
CA SER A 423 10.04 18.51 -19.09
C SER A 423 9.51 18.54 -20.53
N PHE A 424 8.63 19.50 -20.82
CA PHE A 424 7.93 19.60 -22.10
C PHE A 424 7.87 21.05 -22.57
N ALA A 425 8.08 21.28 -23.88
CA ALA A 425 7.93 22.59 -24.49
C ALA A 425 7.39 22.53 -25.92
N CYS A 426 6.65 23.59 -26.29
CA CYS A 426 5.87 23.68 -27.52
C CYS A 426 6.74 23.83 -28.79
N ASN A 427 7.97 24.33 -28.69
CA ASN A 427 8.86 24.55 -29.83
C ASN A 427 10.30 24.05 -29.55
N GLY A 428 11.16 24.04 -30.57
CA GLY A 428 12.54 23.52 -30.48
C GLY A 428 13.43 24.35 -29.56
N GLU A 429 13.49 25.66 -29.79
CA GLU A 429 14.24 26.64 -29.00
C GLU A 429 13.98 26.51 -27.48
N GLN A 430 12.71 26.35 -27.08
CA GLN A 430 12.36 26.14 -25.68
C GLN A 430 12.79 24.76 -25.16
N ARG A 431 12.79 23.69 -25.97
CA ARG A 431 13.32 22.39 -25.54
C ARG A 431 14.84 22.40 -25.39
N GLU A 432 15.54 23.11 -26.27
CA GLU A 432 16.99 23.34 -26.15
C GLU A 432 17.29 24.13 -24.86
N ALA A 433 16.55 25.21 -24.59
CA ALA A 433 16.70 25.97 -23.35
C ALA A 433 16.31 25.19 -22.07
N LEU A 434 15.35 24.24 -22.13
CA LEU A 434 15.08 23.34 -21.00
C LEU A 434 16.21 22.31 -20.78
N MET A 435 16.98 21.96 -21.82
CA MET A 435 18.09 21.00 -21.72
C MET A 435 19.23 21.52 -20.83
N GLU A 436 19.42 22.85 -20.77
CA GLU A 436 20.37 23.52 -19.87
C GLU A 436 20.10 23.26 -18.38
N TYR A 437 18.89 22.82 -18.03
CA TYR A 437 18.41 22.62 -16.66
C TYR A 437 17.90 21.19 -16.41
N ALA A 438 18.23 20.24 -17.28
CA ALA A 438 17.73 18.86 -17.23
C ALA A 438 18.06 18.12 -15.91
N ASP A 439 19.03 18.61 -15.13
CA ASP A 439 19.35 18.15 -13.77
C ASP A 439 18.27 18.47 -12.73
N VAL A 440 17.49 19.55 -12.92
CA VAL A 440 16.46 20.01 -11.97
C VAL A 440 15.03 19.75 -12.48
N ILE A 441 14.80 19.92 -13.79
CA ILE A 441 13.48 19.78 -14.41
C ILE A 441 13.31 18.52 -15.26
N GLY A 442 14.37 17.71 -15.39
CA GLY A 442 14.33 16.49 -16.17
C GLY A 442 14.51 16.68 -17.67
N ILE A 443 14.82 15.58 -18.35
CA ILE A 443 15.16 15.59 -19.77
C ILE A 443 13.94 16.06 -20.60
N PRO A 444 14.11 17.08 -21.48
CA PRO A 444 13.04 17.56 -22.34
C PRO A 444 12.55 16.48 -23.30
N GLN A 445 11.29 16.06 -23.14
CA GLN A 445 10.68 15.07 -23.99
C GLN A 445 10.22 15.68 -25.32
N CYS A 446 10.48 14.97 -26.41
CA CYS A 446 9.86 15.28 -27.69
C CYS A 446 8.37 15.02 -27.59
N CYS A 447 7.57 16.09 -27.60
CA CYS A 447 6.14 15.99 -27.86
C CYS A 447 5.97 15.32 -29.23
N LEU A 448 5.62 14.03 -29.23
CA LEU A 448 5.11 13.32 -30.39
C LEU A 448 3.74 13.91 -30.71
N ALA A 449 3.76 15.09 -31.33
CA ALA A 449 2.60 15.62 -32.04
C ALA A 449 2.19 14.55 -33.04
N SER A 450 1.08 13.88 -32.75
CA SER A 450 0.61 12.74 -33.50
C SER A 450 0.43 13.18 -34.96
N ARG A 451 1.30 12.68 -35.84
CA ARG A 451 1.14 12.78 -37.30
C ARG A 451 -0.01 11.89 -37.80
N THR A 452 -1.10 11.80 -37.03
CA THR A 452 -2.40 11.33 -37.50
C THR A 452 -3.00 12.43 -38.35
N GLY A 453 -2.73 12.36 -39.65
CA GLY A 453 -3.26 13.31 -40.63
C GLY A 453 -4.79 13.28 -40.62
N SER A 454 -5.41 14.30 -40.02
CA SER A 454 -6.81 14.63 -40.20
C SER A 454 -6.93 16.09 -40.62
N ARG A 455 -7.83 16.37 -41.56
CA ARG A 455 -7.89 17.66 -42.25
C ARG A 455 -8.48 18.74 -41.34
N GLY A 456 -7.78 19.87 -41.30
CA GLY A 456 -8.21 21.20 -40.87
C GLY A 456 -9.56 21.38 -40.16
N THR A 457 -9.48 21.66 -38.86
CA THR A 457 -10.43 22.54 -38.18
C THR A 457 -9.64 23.70 -37.56
N ARG A 458 -9.89 24.92 -38.03
CA ARG A 458 -9.27 26.11 -37.44
C ARG A 458 -9.90 26.36 -36.08
N LEU A 459 -9.10 26.33 -35.01
CA LEU A 459 -9.47 26.94 -33.75
C LEU A 459 -9.51 28.46 -33.95
N SER A 460 -10.71 29.03 -33.90
CA SER A 460 -10.92 30.47 -33.93
C SER A 460 -10.37 31.11 -32.67
N THR A 461 -9.56 32.16 -32.83
CA THR A 461 -9.20 33.05 -31.72
C THR A 461 -10.43 33.73 -31.13
N PRO A 462 -10.55 33.87 -29.79
CA PRO A 462 -11.45 34.86 -29.24
C PRO A 462 -10.91 36.24 -29.64
N ARG A 463 -11.79 37.11 -30.14
CA ARG A 463 -11.49 38.55 -30.24
C ARG A 463 -11.59 39.18 -28.84
N THR A 464 -10.78 40.23 -28.67
CA THR A 464 -10.74 41.22 -27.59
C THR A 464 -12.03 41.37 -26.79
#